data_AF-A0A3R7QCI4-F1
#
_entry.id   AF-A0A3R7QCI4-F1
#
_cell.length_a   1.000
_cell.length_b   1.000
_cell.length_c   1.000
_cell.angle_alpha   90.00
_cell.angle_beta   90.00
_cell.angle_gamma   90.00
#
_symmetry.space_group_name_H-M   'P 1'
#
loop_
_entity.id
_entity.type
_entity.pdbx_description
1 polymer ?
#
loop_
_entity_poly.entity_id
_entity_poly.type
_entity_poly.pdbx_seq_one_letter_code
_entity_poly.pdbx_strand_id
1 'polypeptide(L)'
;MLPRRIPEGESNVSDPSIEKYGSYGGSERVESGWLTRDSVVQFRLCTSPLYNDPVMLFKRKYQDKKVRIKVTPKELHNNSPGDPHNGVPGSEESSDFDISNLQIDSKPIWPITEVAVMNEEECLFHPQPQFGVVCNTGEYIVFQCRMLNIETNAFLCDFYIEDGNEELPNYLGCSYILPSNLKENFGVATLPITSPKHTAIGQLTVHYMVVYPMPTRCDMSVSYARHWKDTWKGLEVGHRGAGNSYHSEPKSCANIRENTIASLKYAAEIGADMVEFDVQLSKDLVPVIYHDFHACIALKRKKEQDKTDLLEIPIKDLTISQLQALKVYHKTEKGLSRFSDEDFEDHQPFPTLQKALESVPYTCGFNVEVKWTMQMRDGTYELQHPFELNRFLDLIIETILEHSGKRKIIFSCFHPDICTMLRLKQNRYPVMFLTQGVSELWPPYEDQRTTTIRHAVLYSTNADILGINVHTEDLMRDPQQVQMALEHALIVFCWGDHNNNQENIKFLKSIGLHGIIYDKIDVYNTKVKKESVFLCEEREAGINSNGTTSDMQETNHS
;
A
#
# COMPACT_ATOMS: atom_id res chain seq x y z
N MET A 1 0.12 12.88 11.57
CA MET A 1 1.23 13.33 10.70
C MET A 1 0.64 14.06 9.50
N LEU A 2 0.81 15.38 9.32
CA LEU A 2 0.26 16.05 8.12
C LEU A 2 1.24 15.87 6.95
N PRO A 3 0.77 15.53 5.73
CA PRO A 3 1.58 15.60 4.51
C PRO A 3 2.26 16.95 4.37
N ARG A 4 3.43 16.99 3.72
CA ARG A 4 4.10 18.26 3.43
C ARG A 4 3.26 19.01 2.39
N ARG A 5 2.59 20.07 2.85
CA ARG A 5 1.88 21.04 2.00
C ARG A 5 2.86 22.12 1.55
N ILE A 6 2.81 22.47 0.27
CA ILE A 6 3.56 23.58 -0.30
C ILE A 6 2.62 24.79 -0.38
N PRO A 7 2.90 25.91 0.32
CA PRO A 7 2.08 27.11 0.25
C PRO A 7 1.98 27.68 -1.16
N GLU A 8 0.85 28.31 -1.49
CA GLU A 8 0.69 29.07 -2.73
C GLU A 8 1.70 30.24 -2.76
N GLY A 9 2.67 30.20 -3.69
CA GLY A 9 3.70 31.23 -3.85
C GLY A 9 5.14 30.72 -3.76
N GLU A 10 5.37 29.49 -3.29
CA GLU A 10 6.67 28.81 -3.43
C GLU A 10 6.87 28.32 -4.88
N SER A 11 6.92 29.25 -5.83
CA SER A 11 7.65 28.99 -7.08
C SER A 11 9.12 28.84 -6.70
N ASN A 12 9.78 27.80 -7.20
CA ASN A 12 11.18 27.39 -6.95
C ASN A 12 12.27 28.43 -7.30
N VAL A 13 12.02 29.73 -7.11
CA VAL A 13 12.92 30.82 -7.45
C VAL A 13 12.87 31.83 -6.31
N SER A 14 14.05 32.08 -5.72
CA SER A 14 14.40 33.12 -4.73
C SER A 14 14.03 32.89 -3.25
N ASP A 15 14.74 32.00 -2.56
CA ASP A 15 15.68 32.31 -1.44
C ASP A 15 16.04 30.99 -0.71
N PRO A 16 17.28 30.47 -0.79
CA PRO A 16 17.64 29.21 -0.16
C PRO A 16 17.94 29.44 1.32
N SER A 17 16.94 29.82 2.12
CA SER A 17 17.02 29.53 3.54
C SER A 17 17.02 28.00 3.64
N ILE A 18 18.21 27.43 3.91
CA ILE A 18 18.39 25.99 4.10
C ILE A 18 17.30 25.51 5.05
N GLU A 19 16.29 24.81 4.54
CA GLU A 19 15.28 24.19 5.38
C GLU A 19 16.02 23.23 6.31
N LYS A 20 15.85 23.42 7.62
CA LYS A 20 16.42 22.49 8.60
C LYS A 20 15.67 21.18 8.46
N TYR A 21 16.38 20.06 8.27
CA TYR A 21 15.75 18.75 8.22
C TYR A 21 14.83 18.56 9.42
N GLY A 22 13.59 18.22 9.11
CA GLY A 22 12.55 18.04 10.10
C GLY A 22 11.96 19.34 10.65
N SER A 23 12.14 20.49 10.00
CA SER A 23 11.39 21.72 10.27
C SER A 23 10.69 22.18 8.99
N TYR A 24 9.37 22.05 8.95
CA TYR A 24 8.55 22.37 7.78
C TYR A 24 7.44 23.35 8.17
N GLY A 25 7.43 24.54 7.58
CA GLY A 25 6.41 25.57 7.86
C GLY A 25 6.31 25.94 9.34
N GLY A 26 7.43 25.98 10.08
CA GLY A 26 7.48 26.28 11.51
C GLY A 26 7.10 25.12 12.45
N SER A 27 6.80 23.93 11.92
CA SER A 27 6.56 22.71 12.71
C SER A 27 7.75 21.76 12.64
N GLU A 28 8.22 21.23 13.77
CA GLU A 28 9.21 20.15 13.76
C GLU A 28 8.55 18.78 13.52
N ARG A 29 9.04 18.02 12.53
CA ARG A 29 8.54 16.69 12.12
C ARG A 29 9.64 15.82 11.55
N VAL A 30 9.88 14.66 12.14
CA VAL A 30 10.82 13.66 11.64
C VAL A 30 10.06 12.35 11.44
N GLU A 31 10.26 11.71 10.29
CA GLU A 31 9.64 10.43 9.93
C GLU A 31 10.66 9.29 10.03
N SER A 32 10.17 8.06 10.18
CA SER A 32 10.99 6.84 10.31
C SER A 32 11.77 6.46 9.04
N GLY A 33 11.52 7.17 7.92
CA GLY A 33 12.20 6.99 6.64
C GLY A 33 11.74 5.76 5.86
N TRP A 34 12.67 5.11 5.19
CA TRP A 34 12.48 3.84 4.47
C TRP A 34 13.64 2.89 4.82
N LEU A 35 13.49 1.62 4.47
CA LEU A 35 14.48 0.57 4.71
C LEU A 35 15.64 0.72 3.73
N THR A 36 16.85 0.68 4.28
CA THR A 36 18.09 0.78 3.48
C THR A 36 19.03 -0.39 3.69
N ARG A 37 19.13 -0.89 4.92
CA ARG A 37 20.00 -2.01 5.32
C ARG A 37 19.32 -2.95 6.29
N ASP A 38 18.47 -2.37 7.13
CA ASP A 38 17.67 -3.05 8.12
C ASP A 38 16.37 -3.59 7.51
N SER A 39 15.79 -4.54 8.22
CA SER A 39 14.53 -5.19 7.91
C SER A 39 13.51 -4.91 9.00
N VAL A 40 12.24 -5.07 8.65
CA VAL A 40 11.12 -4.91 9.58
C VAL A 40 10.33 -6.21 9.67
N VAL A 41 9.98 -6.60 10.89
CA VAL A 41 8.97 -7.61 11.16
C VAL A 41 7.80 -6.95 11.86
N GLN A 42 6.59 -7.11 11.33
CA GLN A 42 5.37 -6.72 12.01
C GLN A 42 4.65 -7.94 12.56
N PHE A 43 4.24 -7.87 13.82
CA PHE A 43 3.35 -8.83 14.47
C PHE A 43 2.03 -8.15 14.79
N ARG A 44 0.92 -8.75 14.36
CA ARG A 44 -0.41 -8.18 14.44
C ARG A 44 -1.30 -9.11 15.24
N LEU A 45 -1.97 -8.54 16.23
CA LEU A 45 -2.96 -9.21 17.06
C LEU A 45 -4.31 -8.57 16.76
N CYS A 46 -5.19 -9.36 16.15
CA CYS A 46 -6.52 -8.91 15.78
C CYS A 46 -7.51 -10.08 15.83
N THR A 47 -8.76 -9.80 16.15
CA THR A 47 -9.82 -10.80 16.11
C THR A 47 -10.12 -11.18 14.66
N SER A 48 -10.30 -12.46 14.41
CA SER A 48 -10.61 -13.01 13.09
C SER A 48 -11.79 -13.98 13.18
N PRO A 49 -12.68 -14.02 12.17
CA PRO A 49 -13.68 -15.08 12.07
C PRO A 49 -13.08 -16.44 11.65
N LEU A 50 -11.86 -16.45 11.08
CA LEU A 50 -11.20 -17.65 10.55
C LEU A 50 -10.14 -18.21 11.50
N TYR A 51 -9.52 -17.35 12.31
CA TYR A 51 -8.47 -17.72 13.25
C TYR A 51 -8.96 -17.62 14.69
N ASN A 52 -8.23 -18.25 15.60
CA ASN A 52 -8.52 -18.12 17.03
C ASN A 52 -8.26 -16.68 17.50
N ASP A 53 -8.88 -16.30 18.62
CA ASP A 53 -8.54 -15.05 19.30
C ASP A 53 -7.01 -14.94 19.50
N PRO A 54 -6.44 -13.72 19.38
CA PRO A 54 -5.00 -13.54 19.44
C PRO A 54 -4.36 -14.12 20.69
N VAL A 55 -5.05 -14.04 21.83
CA VAL A 55 -4.60 -14.58 23.11
C VAL A 55 -5.73 -15.39 23.74
N MET A 56 -5.56 -16.71 23.79
CA MET A 56 -6.49 -17.62 24.44
C MET A 56 -5.85 -18.27 25.67
N LEU A 57 -6.40 -18.01 26.86
CA LEU A 57 -5.95 -18.63 28.11
C LEU A 57 -6.86 -19.80 28.53
N PHE A 58 -6.27 -20.94 28.87
CA PHE A 58 -7.01 -22.17 29.15
C PHE A 58 -7.65 -22.21 30.56
N LYS A 59 -7.11 -21.43 31.51
CA LYS A 59 -7.61 -21.42 32.90
C LYS A 59 -8.67 -20.34 33.06
N ARG A 60 -9.87 -20.73 33.52
CA ARG A 60 -11.01 -19.83 33.79
C ARG A 60 -10.68 -18.60 34.63
N LYS A 61 -9.80 -18.74 35.63
CA LYS A 61 -9.40 -17.62 36.52
C LYS A 61 -8.72 -16.45 35.79
N TYR A 62 -8.32 -16.62 34.54
CA TYR A 62 -7.68 -15.59 33.72
C TYR A 62 -8.58 -15.07 32.59
N GLN A 63 -9.77 -15.64 32.38
CA GLN A 63 -10.62 -15.28 31.23
C GLN A 63 -11.20 -13.85 31.33
N ASP A 64 -11.46 -13.37 32.54
CA ASP A 64 -11.99 -12.02 32.78
C ASP A 64 -10.91 -10.99 33.13
N LYS A 65 -9.63 -11.37 33.00
CA LYS A 65 -8.49 -10.52 33.37
C LYS A 65 -7.94 -9.82 32.14
N LYS A 66 -7.54 -8.56 32.29
CA LYS A 66 -6.83 -7.82 31.25
C LYS A 66 -5.43 -8.40 31.09
N VAL A 67 -5.12 -8.84 29.88
CA VAL A 67 -3.80 -9.39 29.53
C VAL A 67 -3.01 -8.31 28.82
N ARG A 68 -1.77 -8.10 29.23
CA ARG A 68 -0.79 -7.27 28.51
C ARG A 68 0.19 -8.15 27.78
N ILE A 69 0.63 -7.70 26.60
CA ILE A 69 1.67 -8.38 25.82
C ILE A 69 2.82 -7.44 25.49
N LYS A 70 4.04 -7.93 25.72
CA LYS A 70 5.30 -7.28 25.36
C LYS A 70 6.05 -8.17 24.38
N VAL A 71 6.58 -7.61 23.30
CA VAL A 71 7.39 -8.31 22.29
C VAL A 71 8.83 -7.83 22.39
N THR A 72 9.77 -8.74 22.64
CA THR A 72 11.20 -8.44 22.78
C THR A 72 12.00 -9.30 21.79
N PRO A 73 12.68 -8.71 20.80
CA PRO A 73 13.65 -9.42 19.99
C PRO A 73 14.80 -9.96 20.86
N LYS A 74 15.17 -11.22 20.65
CA LYS A 74 16.26 -11.91 21.36
C LYS A 74 17.18 -12.56 20.34
N GLU A 75 18.45 -12.20 20.37
CA GLU A 75 19.46 -12.81 19.50
C GLU A 75 19.63 -14.29 19.86
N LEU A 76 19.58 -15.13 18.83
CA LEU A 76 19.85 -16.57 18.96
C LEU A 76 21.36 -16.76 18.93
N HIS A 77 21.97 -16.97 20.09
CA HIS A 77 23.38 -17.35 20.17
C HIS A 77 23.54 -18.78 19.61
N ASN A 78 24.02 -18.88 18.38
CA ASN A 78 24.52 -20.13 17.83
C ASN A 78 25.88 -20.45 18.46
N ASN A 79 25.86 -21.05 19.65
CA ASN A 79 27.04 -21.74 20.18
C ASN A 79 27.32 -22.96 19.30
N SER A 80 28.00 -22.73 18.18
CA SER A 80 28.53 -23.82 17.37
C SER A 80 29.49 -24.63 18.25
N PRO A 81 29.45 -25.97 18.25
CA PRO A 81 30.27 -26.81 19.14
C PRO A 81 31.76 -26.88 18.71
N GLY A 82 32.35 -25.75 18.31
CA GLY A 82 33.74 -25.60 17.89
C GLY A 82 34.34 -24.20 18.10
N ASP A 83 33.66 -23.28 18.79
CA ASP A 83 34.22 -21.96 19.12
C ASP A 83 35.26 -22.06 20.27
N PRO A 84 36.53 -21.63 20.08
CA PRO A 84 37.56 -21.68 21.11
C PRO A 84 37.26 -20.86 22.38
N HIS A 85 36.25 -20.00 22.35
CA HIS A 85 35.84 -19.19 23.50
C HIS A 85 34.88 -19.91 24.48
N ASN A 86 34.46 -21.14 24.18
CA ASN A 86 33.54 -21.95 25.01
C ASN A 86 34.14 -22.51 26.32
N GLY A 87 35.23 -21.91 26.83
CA GLY A 87 36.00 -22.41 27.97
C GLY A 87 35.80 -21.67 29.30
N VAL A 88 34.82 -20.77 29.42
CA VAL A 88 34.54 -20.07 30.69
C VAL A 88 33.23 -20.58 31.30
N PRO A 89 33.27 -21.55 32.24
CA PRO A 89 32.08 -21.96 32.98
C PRO A 89 31.74 -20.86 33.99
N GLY A 90 30.73 -20.02 33.69
CA GLY A 90 30.31 -18.98 34.63
C GLY A 90 29.21 -18.00 34.21
N SER A 91 28.59 -18.09 33.03
CA SER A 91 27.58 -17.11 32.59
C SER A 91 26.22 -17.68 32.19
N GLU A 92 25.92 -18.94 32.51
CA GLU A 92 24.68 -19.60 32.07
C GLU A 92 23.45 -19.40 32.98
N GLU A 93 23.56 -18.65 34.08
CA GLU A 93 22.39 -18.35 34.92
C GLU A 93 22.46 -16.93 35.51
N SER A 94 22.14 -15.92 34.70
CA SER A 94 21.59 -14.68 35.25
C SER A 94 20.13 -14.59 34.87
N SER A 95 19.27 -14.60 35.89
CA SER A 95 17.90 -14.17 35.80
C SER A 95 17.83 -12.78 35.18
N ASP A 96 17.50 -12.69 33.90
CA ASP A 96 17.22 -11.43 33.19
C ASP A 96 15.86 -10.88 33.63
N PHE A 97 15.73 -10.55 34.91
CA PHE A 97 14.90 -9.41 35.29
C PHE A 97 15.65 -8.18 34.77
N ASP A 98 15.20 -7.64 33.63
CA ASP A 98 15.74 -6.44 32.97
C ASP A 98 15.80 -5.24 33.95
N ILE A 99 16.88 -5.14 34.72
CA ILE A 99 17.29 -3.95 35.50
C ILE A 99 18.12 -2.99 34.60
N SER A 100 18.28 -3.32 33.31
CA SER A 100 19.01 -2.51 32.32
C SER A 100 18.22 -1.29 31.81
N ASN A 101 16.91 -1.18 32.10
CA ASN A 101 16.08 -0.03 31.70
C ASN A 101 16.26 1.24 32.55
N LEU A 102 17.25 1.27 33.47
CA LEU A 102 17.56 2.44 34.30
C LEU A 102 18.62 3.40 33.72
N GLN A 103 19.00 3.24 32.45
CA GLN A 103 19.81 4.25 31.75
C GLN A 103 18.93 5.15 30.87
N ILE A 104 18.44 6.20 31.52
CA ILE A 104 18.06 7.46 30.88
C ILE A 104 19.33 8.01 30.20
N ASP A 105 19.17 8.45 28.95
CA ASP A 105 20.11 9.12 28.04
C ASP A 105 21.06 8.26 27.18
N SER A 106 20.74 8.25 25.87
CA SER A 106 21.65 8.56 24.74
C SER A 106 22.01 7.50 23.68
N LYS A 107 21.16 6.48 23.42
CA LYS A 107 21.06 5.80 22.09
C LYS A 107 19.89 4.80 22.03
N PRO A 108 19.19 4.64 20.89
CA PRO A 108 18.28 3.52 20.72
C PRO A 108 19.08 2.21 20.78
N ILE A 109 18.74 1.35 21.73
CA ILE A 109 19.24 -0.02 21.79
C ILE A 109 18.60 -0.73 20.60
N TRP A 110 19.41 -1.14 19.63
CA TRP A 110 18.97 -2.03 18.55
C TRP A 110 18.85 -3.45 19.10
N PRO A 111 17.84 -4.26 18.71
CA PRO A 111 16.68 -3.94 17.85
C PRO A 111 15.68 -2.95 18.46
N ILE A 112 15.00 -2.19 17.60
CA ILE A 112 13.95 -1.24 18.01
C ILE A 112 12.59 -1.93 17.93
N THR A 113 11.80 -1.86 19.00
CA THR A 113 10.41 -2.34 19.01
C THR A 113 9.45 -1.21 19.34
N GLU A 114 8.52 -0.97 18.42
CA GLU A 114 7.44 -0.01 18.55
C GLU A 114 6.09 -0.74 18.52
N VAL A 115 5.07 -0.09 19.07
CA VAL A 115 3.71 -0.61 19.11
C VAL A 115 2.72 0.49 18.76
N ALA A 116 1.61 0.11 18.14
CA ALA A 116 0.44 0.94 17.95
C ALA A 116 -0.83 0.12 18.18
N VAL A 117 -1.86 0.76 18.71
CA VAL A 117 -3.21 0.19 18.83
C VAL A 117 -4.11 0.97 17.89
N MET A 118 -4.71 0.31 16.90
CA MET A 118 -5.43 0.97 15.81
C MET A 118 -6.81 1.49 16.26
N ASN A 119 -6.80 2.47 17.15
CA ASN A 119 -7.92 3.26 17.64
C ASN A 119 -7.56 4.77 17.56
N GLU A 120 -8.51 5.65 17.84
CA GLU A 120 -8.32 7.11 17.69
C GLU A 120 -7.24 7.69 18.62
N GLU A 121 -6.96 7.03 19.74
CA GLU A 121 -6.06 7.55 20.77
C GLU A 121 -4.61 7.11 20.54
N GLU A 122 -4.39 5.90 20.01
CA GLU A 122 -3.08 5.22 20.00
C GLU A 122 -2.67 4.65 18.63
N CYS A 123 -3.26 5.12 17.51
CA CYS A 123 -2.97 4.57 16.17
C CYS A 123 -1.54 4.83 15.66
N LEU A 124 -0.76 5.71 16.28
CA LEU A 124 0.61 5.98 15.87
C LEU A 124 1.60 5.07 16.58
N PHE A 125 2.63 4.62 15.85
CA PHE A 125 3.72 3.88 16.46
C PHE A 125 4.43 4.72 17.52
N HIS A 126 4.64 4.12 18.68
CA HIS A 126 5.46 4.67 19.75
C HIS A 126 6.34 3.57 20.36
N PRO A 127 7.42 3.94 21.07
CA PRO A 127 8.23 2.96 21.80
C PRO A 127 7.36 2.10 22.72
N GLN A 128 7.59 0.78 22.69
CA GLN A 128 6.82 -0.16 23.50
C GLN A 128 7.05 0.10 25.00
N PRO A 129 5.99 0.19 25.83
CA PRO A 129 6.12 0.32 27.29
C PRO A 129 6.77 -0.90 27.94
N GLN A 130 7.29 -0.74 29.16
CA GLN A 130 7.98 -1.81 29.91
C GLN A 130 7.18 -3.12 30.02
N PHE A 131 5.87 -3.03 30.22
CA PHE A 131 4.94 -4.17 30.32
C PHE A 131 4.05 -4.32 29.08
N GLY A 132 4.50 -3.74 27.95
CA GLY A 132 3.76 -3.75 26.70
C GLY A 132 2.39 -3.06 26.79
N VAL A 133 1.47 -3.51 25.94
CA VAL A 133 0.13 -2.93 25.80
C VAL A 133 -0.95 -3.93 26.19
N VAL A 134 -2.12 -3.43 26.58
CA VAL A 134 -3.28 -4.26 26.91
C VAL A 134 -3.89 -4.83 25.63
N CYS A 135 -4.20 -6.12 25.62
CA CYS A 135 -4.93 -6.77 24.53
C CYS A 135 -6.43 -6.73 24.82
N ASN A 136 -7.14 -5.69 24.38
CA ASN A 136 -8.60 -5.70 24.47
C ASN A 136 -9.23 -6.46 23.30
N THR A 137 -10.38 -7.08 23.55
CA THR A 137 -11.14 -7.79 22.51
C THR A 137 -11.60 -6.83 21.42
N GLY A 138 -11.35 -7.18 20.17
CA GLY A 138 -11.73 -6.39 18.98
C GLY A 138 -10.74 -5.30 18.57
N GLU A 139 -9.69 -5.06 19.36
CA GLU A 139 -8.61 -4.15 18.97
C GLU A 139 -7.65 -4.81 17.97
N TYR A 140 -7.03 -3.95 17.16
CA TYR A 140 -6.00 -4.34 16.21
C TYR A 140 -4.67 -3.73 16.68
N ILE A 141 -3.78 -4.59 17.19
CA ILE A 141 -2.49 -4.17 17.76
C ILE A 141 -1.38 -4.56 16.80
N VAL A 142 -0.46 -3.64 16.52
CA VAL A 142 0.69 -3.88 15.66
C VAL A 142 1.96 -3.63 16.44
N PHE A 143 2.80 -4.66 16.58
CA PHE A 143 4.19 -4.54 17.00
C PHE A 143 5.08 -4.47 15.78
N GLN A 144 5.95 -3.47 15.71
CA GLN A 144 6.94 -3.31 14.65
C GLN A 144 8.33 -3.46 15.24
N CYS A 145 9.07 -4.47 14.77
CA CYS A 145 10.45 -4.73 15.17
C CYS A 145 11.39 -4.42 14.01
N ARG A 146 12.31 -3.48 14.21
CA ARG A 146 13.32 -3.05 13.22
C ARG A 146 14.69 -3.61 13.61
N MET A 147 15.33 -4.36 12.71
CA MET A 147 16.60 -5.07 12.99
C MET A 147 17.41 -5.38 11.74
N LEU A 148 18.69 -5.73 11.90
CA LEU A 148 19.57 -6.04 10.77
C LEU A 148 19.37 -7.47 10.23
N ASN A 149 19.27 -8.47 11.12
CA ASN A 149 19.23 -9.89 10.73
C ASN A 149 18.04 -10.59 11.40
N ILE A 150 16.96 -10.82 10.67
CA ILE A 150 15.77 -11.50 11.21
C ILE A 150 16.07 -12.97 11.52
N GLU A 151 16.86 -13.63 10.66
CA GLU A 151 17.16 -15.07 10.76
C GLU A 151 17.93 -15.46 12.03
N THR A 152 18.58 -14.50 12.69
CA THR A 152 19.34 -14.74 13.93
C THR A 152 18.61 -14.21 15.16
N ASN A 153 17.35 -13.77 15.03
CA ASN A 153 16.58 -13.20 16.13
C ASN A 153 15.27 -13.96 16.31
N ALA A 154 15.04 -14.45 17.53
CA ALA A 154 13.72 -14.87 17.97
C ALA A 154 12.97 -13.68 18.57
N PHE A 155 11.66 -13.83 18.74
CA PHE A 155 10.81 -12.82 19.37
C PHE A 155 10.14 -13.42 20.59
N LEU A 156 10.48 -12.89 21.75
CA LEU A 156 9.88 -13.26 23.02
C LEU A 156 8.62 -12.42 23.25
N CYS A 157 7.46 -13.07 23.26
CA CYS A 157 6.19 -12.49 23.64
C CYS A 157 5.94 -12.78 25.13
N ASP A 158 6.14 -11.79 26.00
CA ASP A 158 5.83 -11.87 27.42
C ASP A 158 4.39 -11.45 27.70
N PHE A 159 3.70 -12.20 28.56
CA PHE A 159 2.32 -11.95 28.95
C PHE A 159 2.25 -11.57 30.43
N TYR A 160 1.45 -10.54 30.72
CA TYR A 160 1.19 -10.07 32.07
C TYR A 160 -0.31 -9.98 32.32
N ILE A 161 -0.73 -10.07 33.57
CA ILE A 161 -2.12 -9.90 33.99
C ILE A 161 -2.22 -8.68 34.89
N GLU A 162 -3.15 -7.78 34.58
CA GLU A 162 -3.53 -6.72 35.51
C GLU A 162 -4.42 -7.31 36.59
N ASP A 163 -3.97 -7.23 37.84
CA ASP A 163 -4.81 -7.49 39.00
C ASP A 163 -5.19 -6.16 39.63
N GLY A 164 -6.49 -5.85 39.71
CA GLY A 164 -7.00 -4.51 40.07
C GLY A 164 -6.64 -4.02 41.49
N ASN A 165 -5.88 -4.79 42.25
CA ASN A 165 -5.39 -4.47 43.59
C ASN A 165 -3.88 -4.19 43.64
N GLU A 166 -3.14 -4.39 42.54
CA GLU A 166 -1.68 -4.25 42.50
C GLU A 166 -1.26 -3.13 41.55
N GLU A 167 -0.21 -2.37 41.92
CA GLU A 167 0.32 -1.27 41.11
C GLU A 167 1.05 -1.76 39.85
N LEU A 168 1.57 -2.99 39.85
CA LEU A 168 2.33 -3.59 38.76
C LEU A 168 1.64 -4.85 38.24
N PRO A 169 1.65 -5.10 36.91
CA PRO A 169 1.02 -6.28 36.35
C PRO A 169 1.84 -7.55 36.65
N ASN A 170 1.15 -8.64 36.94
CA ASN A 170 1.75 -9.92 37.31
C ASN A 170 2.20 -10.70 36.07
N TYR A 171 3.45 -11.19 36.08
CA TYR A 171 3.95 -12.03 34.99
C TYR A 171 3.19 -13.36 34.91
N LEU A 172 2.67 -13.66 33.72
CA LEU A 172 1.86 -14.85 33.46
C LEU A 172 2.66 -15.97 32.79
N GLY A 173 3.53 -15.61 31.85
CA GLY A 173 4.29 -16.56 31.02
C GLY A 173 4.73 -15.93 29.71
N CYS A 174 5.25 -16.75 28.80
CA CYS A 174 5.79 -16.29 27.52
C CYS A 174 5.48 -17.23 26.34
N SER A 175 5.65 -16.71 25.13
CA SER A 175 5.73 -17.50 23.90
C SER A 175 6.95 -17.06 23.07
N TYR A 176 7.60 -18.00 22.40
CA TYR A 176 8.73 -17.71 21.51
C TYR A 176 8.30 -17.87 20.06
N ILE A 177 8.47 -16.81 19.27
CA ILE A 177 8.38 -16.86 17.82
C ILE A 177 9.81 -17.01 17.29
N LEU A 178 10.15 -18.19 16.78
CA LEU A 178 11.44 -18.44 16.13
C LEU A 178 11.38 -18.03 14.65
N PRO A 179 12.51 -17.73 14.00
CA PRO A 179 12.56 -17.51 12.54
C PRO A 179 11.90 -18.65 11.74
N SER A 180 12.07 -19.89 12.19
CA SER A 180 11.44 -21.08 11.56
C SER A 180 9.91 -21.11 11.65
N ASN A 181 9.29 -20.30 12.52
CA ASN A 181 7.84 -20.12 12.55
C ASN A 181 7.35 -19.14 11.48
N LEU A 182 8.25 -18.30 10.93
CA LEU A 182 7.99 -17.34 9.85
C LEU A 182 8.27 -18.01 8.49
N LYS A 183 7.44 -18.99 8.12
CA LYS A 183 7.68 -19.87 6.96
C LYS A 183 7.74 -19.12 5.62
N GLU A 184 6.90 -18.11 5.48
CA GLU A 184 6.85 -17.20 4.33
C GLU A 184 7.12 -15.78 4.82
N ASN A 185 7.16 -14.79 3.93
CA ASN A 185 7.36 -13.40 4.34
C ASN A 185 6.09 -12.75 4.89
N PHE A 186 4.96 -13.47 4.96
CA PHE A 186 3.77 -13.07 5.69
C PHE A 186 2.93 -14.31 6.03
N GLY A 187 2.01 -14.20 6.99
CA GLY A 187 1.11 -15.31 7.31
C GLY A 187 0.64 -15.29 8.76
N VAL A 188 0.23 -16.45 9.27
CA VAL A 188 -0.25 -16.63 10.65
C VAL A 188 0.57 -17.69 11.36
N ALA A 189 1.02 -17.38 12.57
CA ALA A 189 1.71 -18.31 13.46
C ALA A 189 0.86 -18.56 14.72
N THR A 190 0.76 -19.82 15.12
CA THR A 190 0.03 -20.27 16.31
C THR A 190 0.99 -20.97 17.25
N LEU A 191 1.14 -20.46 18.46
CA LEU A 191 2.18 -20.86 19.41
C LEU A 191 1.61 -21.05 20.82
N PRO A 192 2.16 -21.98 21.63
CA PRO A 192 1.73 -22.12 23.02
C PRO A 192 2.23 -20.95 23.88
N ILE A 193 1.41 -20.54 24.84
CA ILE A 193 1.81 -19.66 25.95
C ILE A 193 2.24 -20.55 27.11
N THR A 194 3.49 -20.42 27.53
CA THR A 194 4.13 -21.25 28.56
C THR A 194 4.30 -20.47 29.85
N SER A 195 3.81 -21.00 30.96
CA SER A 195 4.00 -20.43 32.29
C SER A 195 5.45 -20.57 32.79
N PRO A 196 5.85 -19.82 33.84
CA PRO A 196 7.15 -20.00 34.50
C PRO A 196 7.43 -21.42 35.01
N LYS A 197 6.39 -22.26 35.14
CA LYS A 197 6.50 -23.67 35.55
C LYS A 197 6.57 -24.63 34.37
N HIS A 198 6.88 -24.13 33.16
CA HIS A 198 6.97 -24.89 31.92
C HIS A 198 5.69 -25.66 31.54
N THR A 199 4.52 -25.15 31.94
CA THR A 199 3.23 -25.70 31.53
C THR A 199 2.54 -24.78 30.53
N ALA A 200 1.97 -25.36 29.47
CA ALA A 200 1.13 -24.64 28.51
C ALA A 200 -0.14 -24.15 29.20
N ILE A 201 -0.34 -22.84 29.22
CA ILE A 201 -1.45 -22.15 29.89
C ILE A 201 -2.38 -21.44 28.92
N GLY A 202 -2.01 -21.39 27.64
CA GLY A 202 -2.78 -20.76 26.59
C GLY A 202 -2.14 -20.91 25.21
N GLN A 203 -2.66 -20.14 24.28
CA GLN A 203 -2.25 -20.11 22.88
C GLN A 203 -2.21 -18.65 22.40
N LEU A 204 -1.15 -18.31 21.68
CA LEU A 204 -0.96 -17.07 20.94
C LEU A 204 -1.22 -17.34 19.46
N THR A 205 -2.06 -16.54 18.82
CA THR A 205 -2.26 -16.51 17.37
C THR A 205 -1.84 -15.13 16.87
N VAL A 206 -0.86 -15.08 15.98
CA VAL A 206 -0.26 -13.82 15.52
C VAL A 206 -0.14 -13.80 14.00
N HIS A 207 -0.63 -12.73 13.38
CA HIS A 207 -0.40 -12.46 11.96
C HIS A 207 0.95 -11.75 11.83
N TYR A 208 1.77 -12.13 10.86
CA TYR A 208 3.09 -11.55 10.69
C TYR A 208 3.35 -11.10 9.26
N MET A 209 4.29 -10.17 9.11
CA MET A 209 4.84 -9.73 7.82
C MET A 209 6.32 -9.39 8.01
N VAL A 210 7.15 -9.78 7.05
CA VAL A 210 8.60 -9.57 6.99
C VAL A 210 8.94 -8.75 5.76
N VAL A 211 9.57 -7.59 5.99
CA VAL A 211 9.94 -6.64 4.94
C VAL A 211 11.45 -6.49 4.91
N TYR A 212 12.04 -6.85 3.77
CA TYR A 212 13.46 -6.65 3.47
C TYR A 212 13.68 -5.33 2.73
N PRO A 213 14.85 -4.69 2.91
CA PRO A 213 15.21 -3.49 2.16
C PRO A 213 15.32 -3.79 0.66
N MET A 214 15.02 -2.80 -0.17
CA MET A 214 15.20 -2.91 -1.62
C MET A 214 16.67 -3.12 -1.99
N PRO A 215 16.98 -3.98 -2.99
CA PRO A 215 18.31 -4.04 -3.59
C PRO A 215 18.70 -2.69 -4.23
N THR A 216 17.76 -2.11 -4.98
CA THR A 216 17.90 -0.80 -5.62
C THR A 216 17.73 0.33 -4.61
N ARG A 217 18.74 1.21 -4.53
CA ARG A 217 18.80 2.22 -3.47
C ARG A 217 18.06 3.50 -3.86
N CYS A 218 17.02 3.81 -3.09
CA CYS A 218 16.50 5.17 -3.02
C CYS A 218 17.45 6.06 -2.21
N ASP A 219 17.49 7.36 -2.54
CA ASP A 219 18.22 8.39 -1.80
C ASP A 219 17.30 9.59 -1.46
N MET A 220 17.87 10.64 -0.85
CA MET A 220 17.14 11.85 -0.50
C MET A 220 17.11 12.91 -1.62
N SER A 221 17.63 12.61 -2.82
CA SER A 221 17.69 13.60 -3.90
C SER A 221 16.30 14.10 -4.30
N VAL A 222 15.30 13.22 -4.25
CA VAL A 222 13.90 13.53 -4.51
C VAL A 222 13.01 12.53 -3.77
N SER A 223 12.06 13.06 -3.00
CA SER A 223 11.05 12.27 -2.30
C SER A 223 9.67 12.91 -2.49
N TYR A 224 8.70 12.12 -2.97
CA TYR A 224 7.28 12.52 -3.02
C TYR A 224 6.40 11.72 -2.07
N ALA A 225 6.97 10.86 -1.21
CA ALA A 225 6.21 9.96 -0.34
C ALA A 225 5.05 10.63 0.42
N ARG A 226 5.23 11.89 0.82
CA ARG A 226 4.24 12.71 1.55
C ARG A 226 3.95 14.05 0.87
N HIS A 227 4.35 14.20 -0.39
CA HIS A 227 4.20 15.45 -1.12
C HIS A 227 2.82 15.54 -1.77
N TRP A 228 2.08 16.59 -1.42
CA TRP A 228 0.84 16.95 -2.10
C TRP A 228 0.70 18.47 -2.14
N LYS A 229 0.44 19.05 -3.31
CA LYS A 229 0.24 20.50 -3.43
C LYS A 229 -1.20 20.87 -3.09
N ASP A 230 -1.39 22.03 -2.48
CA ASP A 230 -2.72 22.54 -2.13
C ASP A 230 -3.59 22.84 -3.37
N THR A 231 -2.95 23.08 -4.51
CA THR A 231 -3.57 23.26 -5.83
C THR A 231 -4.09 21.95 -6.44
N TRP A 232 -3.62 20.79 -5.97
CA TRP A 232 -4.04 19.48 -6.48
C TRP A 232 -5.34 19.03 -5.82
N LYS A 233 -6.45 19.58 -6.29
CA LYS A 233 -7.81 19.26 -5.81
C LYS A 233 -8.70 18.83 -6.95
N GLY A 234 -9.53 17.81 -6.72
CA GLY A 234 -10.47 17.28 -7.71
C GLY A 234 -9.81 16.84 -9.00
N LEU A 235 -8.61 16.24 -8.92
CA LEU A 235 -7.91 15.63 -10.04
C LEU A 235 -8.81 14.60 -10.71
N GLU A 236 -8.78 14.54 -12.04
CA GLU A 236 -9.55 13.55 -12.79
C GLU A 236 -8.60 12.49 -13.32
N VAL A 237 -8.89 11.24 -12.93
CA VAL A 237 -8.04 10.10 -13.18
C VAL A 237 -8.77 9.13 -14.09
N GLY A 238 -8.17 8.80 -15.24
CA GLY A 238 -8.75 7.89 -16.22
C GLY A 238 -8.63 6.44 -15.74
N HIS A 239 -9.75 5.83 -15.38
CA HIS A 239 -9.80 4.43 -14.92
C HIS A 239 -9.36 3.50 -16.06
N ARG A 240 -8.31 2.71 -15.86
CA ARG A 240 -7.72 1.83 -16.90
C ARG A 240 -7.44 2.55 -18.23
N GLY A 241 -7.16 3.85 -18.17
CA GLY A 241 -7.14 4.78 -19.30
C GLY A 241 -8.52 5.35 -19.65
N ALA A 242 -9.09 4.93 -20.78
CA ALA A 242 -10.36 5.42 -21.32
C ALA A 242 -11.61 4.89 -20.58
N GLY A 243 -11.44 3.91 -19.70
CA GLY A 243 -12.48 3.30 -18.90
C GLY A 243 -12.69 1.80 -19.15
N ASN A 244 -13.58 1.23 -18.35
CA ASN A 244 -13.97 -0.18 -18.41
C ASN A 244 -14.52 -0.57 -19.81
N SER A 245 -13.98 -1.62 -20.39
CA SER A 245 -14.37 -2.18 -21.69
C SER A 245 -15.53 -3.16 -21.61
N TYR A 246 -15.82 -3.67 -20.43
CA TYR A 246 -16.59 -4.88 -20.18
C TYR A 246 -17.71 -4.66 -19.14
N HIS A 247 -18.71 -3.87 -19.52
CA HIS A 247 -19.91 -3.63 -18.70
C HIS A 247 -21.12 -4.44 -19.20
N SER A 248 -22.06 -4.75 -18.30
CA SER A 248 -23.32 -5.43 -18.64
C SER A 248 -24.18 -4.60 -19.61
N GLU A 249 -24.08 -3.28 -19.50
CA GLU A 249 -24.66 -2.30 -20.40
C GLU A 249 -23.63 -1.83 -21.46
N PRO A 250 -23.79 -2.14 -22.75
CA PRO A 250 -22.81 -1.81 -23.78
C PRO A 250 -22.53 -0.31 -23.96
N LYS A 251 -23.49 0.55 -23.57
CA LYS A 251 -23.37 2.02 -23.59
C LYS A 251 -22.42 2.54 -22.53
N SER A 252 -22.13 1.77 -21.48
CA SER A 252 -21.21 2.15 -20.40
C SER A 252 -19.77 1.73 -20.69
N CYS A 253 -19.55 0.83 -21.66
CA CYS A 253 -18.20 0.44 -22.08
C CYS A 253 -17.44 1.56 -22.81
N ALA A 254 -16.14 1.66 -22.58
CA ALA A 254 -15.21 2.47 -23.34
C ALA A 254 -15.09 2.02 -24.80
N ASN A 255 -14.65 2.94 -25.67
CA ASN A 255 -14.46 2.70 -27.11
C ASN A 255 -13.07 2.15 -27.45
N ILE A 256 -12.13 2.20 -26.50
CA ILE A 256 -10.77 1.66 -26.59
C ILE A 256 -10.64 0.62 -25.48
N ARG A 257 -9.97 -0.49 -25.78
CA ARG A 257 -9.75 -1.58 -24.83
C ARG A 257 -8.98 -1.06 -23.61
N GLU A 258 -9.51 -1.31 -22.42
CA GLU A 258 -8.95 -0.94 -21.12
C GLU A 258 -7.53 -1.48 -20.94
N ASN A 259 -6.70 -0.81 -20.13
CA ASN A 259 -5.35 -1.29 -19.79
C ASN A 259 -4.44 -1.54 -21.01
N THR A 260 -4.68 -0.84 -22.12
CA THR A 260 -3.81 -0.82 -23.32
C THR A 260 -3.07 0.51 -23.43
N ILE A 261 -1.93 0.54 -24.15
CA ILE A 261 -1.17 1.78 -24.37
C ILE A 261 -2.03 2.83 -25.08
N ALA A 262 -2.85 2.40 -26.05
CA ALA A 262 -3.79 3.28 -26.75
C ALA A 262 -4.81 3.91 -25.80
N SER A 263 -5.37 3.14 -24.86
CA SER A 263 -6.32 3.63 -23.85
C SER A 263 -5.67 4.67 -22.92
N LEU A 264 -4.44 4.42 -22.47
CA LEU A 264 -3.70 5.34 -21.60
C LEU A 264 -3.34 6.63 -22.32
N LYS A 265 -2.86 6.54 -23.58
CA LYS A 265 -2.55 7.71 -24.42
C LYS A 265 -3.79 8.55 -24.69
N TYR A 266 -4.91 7.90 -25.05
CA TYR A 266 -6.17 8.58 -25.30
C TYR A 266 -6.62 9.38 -24.07
N ALA A 267 -6.61 8.77 -22.88
CA ALA A 267 -6.96 9.44 -21.64
C ALA A 267 -6.04 10.64 -21.33
N ALA A 268 -4.73 10.51 -21.60
CA ALA A 268 -3.79 11.63 -21.47
C ALA A 268 -4.10 12.76 -22.47
N GLU A 269 -4.42 12.45 -23.72
CA GLU A 269 -4.73 13.41 -24.79
C GLU A 269 -6.00 14.22 -24.52
N ILE A 270 -7.01 13.61 -23.89
CA ILE A 270 -8.26 14.28 -23.48
C ILE A 270 -8.11 15.09 -22.17
N GLY A 271 -6.91 15.12 -21.58
CA GLY A 271 -6.59 15.96 -20.43
C GLY A 271 -6.83 15.32 -19.06
N ALA A 272 -6.75 13.98 -18.96
CA ALA A 272 -6.66 13.32 -17.67
C ALA A 272 -5.41 13.79 -16.92
N ASP A 273 -5.54 14.11 -15.64
CA ASP A 273 -4.40 14.51 -14.81
C ASP A 273 -3.50 13.29 -14.56
N MET A 274 -4.15 12.15 -14.32
CA MET A 274 -3.51 10.85 -14.22
C MET A 274 -4.29 9.78 -14.98
N VAL A 275 -3.62 8.68 -15.31
CA VAL A 275 -4.28 7.42 -15.69
C VAL A 275 -4.03 6.39 -14.61
N GLU A 276 -5.07 5.64 -14.27
CA GLU A 276 -5.01 4.51 -13.37
C GLU A 276 -4.92 3.21 -14.20
N PHE A 277 -4.18 2.22 -13.70
CA PHE A 277 -4.12 0.88 -14.28
C PHE A 277 -3.55 -0.16 -13.30
N ASP A 278 -3.91 -1.42 -13.53
CA ASP A 278 -3.54 -2.57 -12.68
C ASP A 278 -2.22 -3.23 -13.12
N VAL A 279 -1.33 -3.50 -12.18
CA VAL A 279 -0.07 -4.21 -12.41
C VAL A 279 0.01 -5.49 -11.61
N GLN A 280 0.36 -6.58 -12.28
CA GLN A 280 0.71 -7.88 -11.69
C GLN A 280 1.92 -8.49 -12.43
N LEU A 281 2.43 -9.64 -11.99
CA LEU A 281 3.56 -10.31 -12.64
C LEU A 281 3.14 -11.49 -13.52
N SER A 282 3.79 -11.62 -14.67
CA SER A 282 3.79 -12.84 -15.48
C SER A 282 4.61 -13.96 -14.82
N LYS A 283 4.53 -15.17 -15.36
CA LYS A 283 5.32 -16.34 -14.92
C LYS A 283 6.83 -16.10 -14.91
N ASP A 284 7.32 -15.36 -15.88
CA ASP A 284 8.72 -14.98 -16.05
C ASP A 284 9.06 -13.65 -15.35
N LEU A 285 8.24 -13.25 -14.37
CA LEU A 285 8.49 -12.13 -13.45
C LEU A 285 8.54 -10.75 -14.13
N VAL A 286 7.81 -10.57 -15.22
CA VAL A 286 7.68 -9.28 -15.90
C VAL A 286 6.44 -8.55 -15.38
N PRO A 287 6.52 -7.26 -14.99
CA PRO A 287 5.35 -6.46 -14.65
C PRO A 287 4.46 -6.21 -15.87
N VAL A 288 3.23 -6.72 -15.81
CA VAL A 288 2.21 -6.67 -16.86
C VAL A 288 1.01 -5.86 -16.39
N ILE A 289 0.49 -5.04 -17.30
CA ILE A 289 -0.74 -4.27 -17.06
C ILE A 289 -1.95 -5.10 -17.47
N TYR A 290 -2.75 -5.52 -16.49
CA TYR A 290 -4.00 -6.25 -16.71
C TYR A 290 -4.82 -6.38 -15.41
N HIS A 291 -6.13 -6.16 -15.49
CA HIS A 291 -7.01 -6.13 -14.32
C HIS A 291 -7.28 -7.50 -13.73
N ASP A 292 -7.81 -8.47 -14.48
CA ASP A 292 -8.23 -9.74 -13.86
C ASP A 292 -7.05 -10.66 -13.50
N PHE A 293 -7.19 -11.48 -12.47
CA PHE A 293 -6.19 -12.52 -12.16
C PHE A 293 -6.11 -13.63 -13.21
N HIS A 294 -7.12 -13.75 -14.08
CA HIS A 294 -7.25 -14.80 -15.09
C HIS A 294 -7.53 -14.19 -16.47
N ALA A 295 -6.90 -14.73 -17.50
CA ALA A 295 -7.27 -14.49 -18.91
C ALA A 295 -8.20 -15.61 -19.40
N CYS A 296 -9.20 -15.28 -20.21
CA CYS A 296 -10.05 -16.29 -20.86
C CYS A 296 -9.60 -16.54 -22.31
N ILE A 297 -9.43 -17.82 -22.66
CA ILE A 297 -8.99 -18.26 -23.99
C ILE A 297 -10.06 -19.15 -24.61
N ALA A 298 -10.38 -18.93 -25.88
CA ALA A 298 -11.29 -19.79 -26.63
C ALA A 298 -10.62 -21.10 -27.08
N LEU A 299 -11.25 -22.23 -26.75
CA LEU A 299 -10.76 -23.58 -27.09
C LEU A 299 -11.07 -24.03 -28.52
N LYS A 300 -11.99 -23.37 -29.24
CA LYS A 300 -12.38 -23.71 -30.63
C LYS A 300 -12.28 -22.53 -31.59
N ARG A 301 -11.90 -22.80 -32.84
CA ARG A 301 -11.92 -21.82 -33.94
C ARG A 301 -13.33 -21.69 -34.52
N LYS A 302 -13.91 -20.48 -34.41
CA LYS A 302 -15.01 -19.90 -35.23
C LYS A 302 -15.93 -20.92 -35.91
N LYS A 303 -16.86 -21.52 -35.15
CA LYS A 303 -18.24 -21.85 -35.56
C LYS A 303 -18.93 -22.50 -34.37
N GLU A 304 -19.93 -21.80 -33.84
CA GLU A 304 -20.76 -22.15 -32.66
C GLU A 304 -20.00 -22.08 -31.33
N GLN A 305 -19.96 -20.89 -30.75
CA GLN A 305 -19.24 -20.59 -29.53
C GLN A 305 -20.25 -20.42 -28.38
N ASP A 306 -20.52 -21.49 -27.65
CA ASP A 306 -21.21 -21.44 -26.37
C ASP A 306 -20.23 -20.99 -25.26
N LYS A 307 -20.77 -20.40 -24.18
CA LYS A 307 -19.97 -19.97 -23.01
C LYS A 307 -19.08 -21.08 -22.42
N THR A 308 -19.37 -22.34 -22.72
CA THR A 308 -18.67 -23.53 -22.22
C THR A 308 -17.31 -23.80 -22.86
N ASP A 309 -16.91 -23.05 -23.90
CA ASP A 309 -15.66 -23.27 -24.62
C ASP A 309 -14.53 -22.27 -24.25
N LEU A 310 -14.68 -21.50 -23.16
CA LEU A 310 -13.63 -20.62 -22.62
C LEU A 310 -12.88 -21.28 -21.47
N LEU A 311 -11.55 -21.32 -21.56
CA LEU A 311 -10.67 -21.75 -20.48
C LEU A 311 -10.09 -20.53 -19.76
N GLU A 312 -10.18 -20.51 -18.44
CA GLU A 312 -9.55 -19.50 -17.60
C GLU A 312 -8.14 -19.95 -17.21
N ILE A 313 -7.15 -19.11 -17.49
CA ILE A 313 -5.75 -19.36 -17.12
C ILE A 313 -5.25 -18.19 -16.27
N PRO A 314 -4.67 -18.45 -15.09
CA PRO A 314 -4.07 -17.40 -14.28
C PRO A 314 -2.93 -16.68 -15.01
N ILE A 315 -2.87 -15.36 -14.90
CA ILE A 315 -1.83 -14.54 -15.55
C ILE A 315 -0.43 -14.96 -15.09
N LYS A 316 -0.29 -15.24 -13.79
CA LYS A 316 0.95 -15.74 -13.16
C LYS A 316 1.50 -17.05 -13.75
N ASP A 317 0.70 -17.80 -14.51
CA ASP A 317 1.09 -19.10 -15.08
C ASP A 317 1.53 -18.99 -16.55
N LEU A 318 1.48 -17.79 -17.14
CA LEU A 318 1.85 -17.50 -18.52
C LEU A 318 3.04 -16.53 -18.58
N THR A 319 3.99 -16.79 -19.48
CA THR A 319 5.08 -15.84 -19.74
C THR A 319 4.58 -14.61 -20.50
N ILE A 320 5.32 -13.50 -20.48
CA ILE A 320 4.93 -12.31 -21.24
C ILE A 320 4.73 -12.58 -22.73
N SER A 321 5.60 -13.38 -23.34
CA SER A 321 5.48 -13.77 -24.75
C SER A 321 4.25 -14.63 -25.02
N GLN A 322 3.85 -15.47 -24.05
CA GLN A 322 2.60 -16.24 -24.17
C GLN A 322 1.40 -15.31 -24.07
N LEU A 323 1.36 -14.42 -23.07
CA LEU A 323 0.28 -13.44 -22.88
C LEU A 323 0.05 -12.58 -24.12
N GLN A 324 1.11 -12.00 -24.67
CA GLN A 324 1.04 -11.15 -25.87
C GLN A 324 0.67 -11.89 -27.16
N ALA A 325 0.83 -13.22 -27.18
CA ALA A 325 0.39 -14.06 -28.30
C ALA A 325 -1.08 -14.52 -28.17
N LEU A 326 -1.72 -14.34 -27.01
CA LEU A 326 -3.09 -14.76 -26.78
C LEU A 326 -4.09 -13.81 -27.45
N LYS A 327 -5.10 -14.40 -28.08
CA LYS A 327 -6.36 -13.72 -28.38
C LYS A 327 -7.21 -13.77 -27.12
N VAL A 328 -7.28 -12.66 -26.39
CA VAL A 328 -7.99 -12.57 -25.12
C VAL A 328 -9.46 -12.34 -25.36
N TYR A 329 -10.29 -13.09 -24.64
CA TYR A 329 -11.71 -12.82 -24.49
C TYR A 329 -11.98 -12.45 -23.03
N HIS A 330 -13.01 -11.64 -22.79
CA HIS A 330 -13.45 -11.34 -21.43
C HIS A 330 -14.68 -12.20 -21.06
N LYS A 331 -14.85 -12.59 -19.79
CA LYS A 331 -15.95 -13.47 -19.34
C LYS A 331 -17.35 -12.96 -19.71
N THR A 332 -17.50 -11.65 -19.77
CA THR A 332 -18.76 -10.96 -20.08
C THR A 332 -18.99 -10.79 -21.59
N GLU A 333 -18.01 -11.09 -22.45
CA GLU A 333 -18.18 -11.04 -23.91
C GLU A 333 -19.03 -12.22 -24.41
N LYS A 334 -20.17 -11.92 -25.03
CA LYS A 334 -21.03 -12.91 -25.70
C LYS A 334 -20.50 -13.29 -27.08
N GLY A 335 -19.28 -13.82 -27.16
CA GLY A 335 -18.75 -14.50 -28.36
C GLY A 335 -18.37 -13.61 -29.56
N LEU A 336 -18.45 -12.28 -29.45
CA LEU A 336 -17.96 -11.32 -30.45
C LEU A 336 -16.96 -10.40 -29.76
N SER A 337 -15.68 -10.46 -30.15
CA SER A 337 -14.68 -9.50 -29.71
C SER A 337 -15.14 -8.10 -30.15
N ARG A 338 -15.39 -7.21 -29.18
CA ARG A 338 -15.83 -5.83 -29.46
C ARG A 338 -14.72 -5.02 -30.15
N PHE A 339 -13.48 -5.45 -29.97
CA PHE A 339 -12.28 -4.83 -30.53
C PHE A 339 -11.71 -5.73 -31.62
N SER A 340 -11.29 -5.15 -32.73
CA SER A 340 -10.58 -5.90 -33.77
C SER A 340 -9.18 -6.23 -33.27
N ASP A 341 -8.70 -7.44 -33.53
CA ASP A 341 -7.30 -7.80 -33.28
C ASP A 341 -6.37 -7.35 -34.43
N GLU A 342 -6.90 -6.67 -35.46
CA GLU A 342 -6.14 -6.15 -36.60
C GLU A 342 -5.46 -4.79 -36.34
N ASP A 343 -5.50 -4.30 -35.10
CA ASP A 343 -5.07 -2.95 -34.74
C ASP A 343 -3.67 -2.91 -34.12
N PHE A 344 -2.97 -1.78 -34.38
CA PHE A 344 -1.61 -1.40 -33.96
C PHE A 344 -1.15 -1.95 -32.60
N GLU A 345 0.16 -2.19 -32.44
CA GLU A 345 0.81 -2.72 -31.22
C GLU A 345 0.26 -2.10 -29.91
N ASP A 346 -0.03 -0.80 -29.90
CA ASP A 346 -0.56 -0.08 -28.73
C ASP A 346 -1.97 -0.51 -28.28
N HIS A 347 -2.76 -1.19 -29.12
CA HIS A 347 -4.11 -1.69 -28.82
C HIS A 347 -4.11 -3.13 -28.29
N GLN A 348 -2.93 -3.78 -28.30
CA GLN A 348 -2.80 -5.16 -27.83
C GLN A 348 -2.87 -5.21 -26.30
N PRO A 349 -3.49 -6.27 -25.73
CA PRO A 349 -3.58 -6.45 -24.29
C PRO A 349 -2.22 -6.83 -23.70
N PHE A 350 -2.13 -6.78 -22.37
CA PHE A 350 -0.93 -7.13 -21.61
C PHE A 350 0.32 -6.30 -21.98
N PRO A 351 0.23 -4.97 -22.11
CA PRO A 351 1.45 -4.18 -22.21
C PRO A 351 2.27 -4.33 -20.93
N THR A 352 3.58 -4.27 -21.04
CA THR A 352 4.45 -4.24 -19.86
C THR A 352 4.37 -2.88 -19.19
N LEU A 353 4.61 -2.84 -17.88
CA LEU A 353 4.71 -1.58 -17.13
C LEU A 353 5.78 -0.65 -17.72
N GLN A 354 6.92 -1.23 -18.10
CA GLN A 354 7.99 -0.51 -18.79
C GLN A 354 7.47 0.18 -20.07
N LYS A 355 6.77 -0.56 -20.94
CA LYS A 355 6.23 0.00 -22.19
C LYS A 355 5.29 1.18 -21.90
N ALA A 356 4.44 1.09 -20.89
CA ALA A 356 3.56 2.20 -20.51
C ALA A 356 4.33 3.43 -20.02
N LEU A 357 5.33 3.24 -19.15
CA LEU A 357 6.18 4.32 -18.64
C LEU A 357 6.90 5.08 -19.75
N GLU A 358 7.36 4.35 -20.77
CA GLU A 358 8.11 4.89 -21.92
C GLU A 358 7.19 5.47 -23.02
N SER A 359 5.97 4.95 -23.18
CA SER A 359 5.11 5.28 -24.33
C SER A 359 4.08 6.38 -24.05
N VAL A 360 3.58 6.49 -22.82
CA VAL A 360 2.58 7.53 -22.46
C VAL A 360 3.32 8.86 -22.20
N PRO A 361 2.80 10.03 -22.60
CA PRO A 361 3.47 11.31 -22.33
C PRO A 361 3.75 11.52 -20.83
N TYR A 362 4.97 11.92 -20.47
CA TYR A 362 5.41 12.04 -19.06
C TYR A 362 4.64 13.09 -18.23
N THR A 363 3.91 13.98 -18.91
CA THR A 363 3.05 15.03 -18.35
C THR A 363 1.70 14.51 -17.83
N CYS A 364 1.36 13.24 -18.12
CA CYS A 364 0.24 12.54 -17.49
C CYS A 364 0.77 11.70 -16.32
N GLY A 365 0.23 11.89 -15.12
CA GLY A 365 0.65 11.10 -13.97
C GLY A 365 0.11 9.66 -14.01
N PHE A 366 0.72 8.74 -13.27
CA PHE A 366 0.23 7.36 -13.15
C PHE A 366 -0.27 7.06 -11.75
N ASN A 367 -1.45 6.49 -11.63
CA ASN A 367 -1.88 5.76 -10.44
C ASN A 367 -1.70 4.26 -10.73
N VAL A 368 -0.67 3.65 -10.15
CA VAL A 368 -0.32 2.25 -10.38
C VAL A 368 -0.98 1.41 -9.29
N GLU A 369 -2.07 0.70 -9.61
CA GLU A 369 -2.65 -0.29 -8.72
C GLU A 369 -1.77 -1.54 -8.72
N VAL A 370 -1.11 -1.85 -7.60
CA VAL A 370 -0.39 -3.10 -7.41
C VAL A 370 -1.39 -4.18 -7.05
N LYS A 371 -1.57 -5.15 -7.95
CA LYS A 371 -2.62 -6.15 -7.81
C LYS A 371 -2.11 -7.42 -7.13
N TRP A 372 -2.75 -7.77 -6.03
CA TRP A 372 -2.46 -8.97 -5.23
C TRP A 372 -3.73 -9.50 -4.59
N THR A 373 -3.82 -10.83 -4.45
CA THR A 373 -5.00 -11.49 -3.87
C THR A 373 -5.27 -11.02 -2.43
N MET A 374 -6.55 -11.00 -2.08
CA MET A 374 -7.02 -10.91 -0.70
C MET A 374 -7.71 -12.21 -0.27
N GLN A 375 -7.75 -12.44 1.05
CA GLN A 375 -8.56 -13.50 1.65
C GLN A 375 -9.96 -12.97 1.97
N MET A 376 -10.98 -13.73 1.61
CA MET A 376 -12.39 -13.44 1.91
C MET A 376 -12.76 -13.97 3.31
N ARG A 377 -13.85 -13.45 3.91
CA ARG A 377 -14.33 -13.91 5.22
C ARG A 377 -14.77 -15.38 5.27
N ASP A 378 -15.04 -16.00 4.13
CA ASP A 378 -15.36 -17.43 4.05
C ASP A 378 -14.10 -18.32 3.97
N GLY A 379 -12.91 -17.71 3.98
CA GLY A 379 -11.61 -18.38 3.92
C GLY A 379 -11.10 -18.66 2.51
N THR A 380 -11.87 -18.34 1.47
CA THR A 380 -11.42 -18.42 0.08
C THR A 380 -10.46 -17.28 -0.27
N TYR A 381 -9.68 -17.48 -1.33
CA TYR A 381 -8.76 -16.48 -1.89
C TYR A 381 -9.14 -16.20 -3.34
N GLU A 382 -8.93 -14.98 -3.79
CA GLU A 382 -9.14 -14.60 -5.20
C GLU A 382 -8.19 -15.34 -6.13
N LEU A 383 -6.94 -15.53 -5.70
CA LEU A 383 -5.92 -16.29 -6.40
C LEU A 383 -4.86 -16.82 -5.42
N GLN A 384 -4.38 -18.04 -5.63
CA GLN A 384 -3.19 -18.54 -4.92
C GLN A 384 -1.91 -18.04 -5.63
N HIS A 385 -1.11 -17.18 -4.99
CA HIS A 385 0.12 -16.66 -5.58
C HIS A 385 1.35 -17.54 -5.27
N PRO A 386 2.21 -17.80 -6.26
CA PRO A 386 3.47 -18.54 -6.08
C PRO A 386 4.66 -17.63 -5.79
N PHE A 387 4.47 -16.31 -5.83
CA PHE A 387 5.55 -15.33 -5.75
C PHE A 387 5.86 -14.99 -4.29
N GLU A 388 7.14 -14.83 -3.97
CA GLU A 388 7.55 -14.23 -2.69
C GLU A 388 7.28 -12.73 -2.75
N LEU A 389 6.66 -12.19 -1.69
CA LEU A 389 6.04 -10.86 -1.71
C LEU A 389 7.07 -9.72 -1.80
N ASN A 390 8.22 -9.83 -1.14
CA ASN A 390 9.31 -8.86 -1.30
C ASN A 390 9.79 -8.84 -2.74
N ARG A 391 10.11 -9.99 -3.31
CA ARG A 391 10.58 -10.09 -4.70
C ARG A 391 9.56 -9.57 -5.70
N PHE A 392 8.27 -9.85 -5.48
CA PHE A 392 7.19 -9.33 -6.31
C PHE A 392 7.17 -7.79 -6.33
N LEU A 393 7.23 -7.16 -5.16
CA LEU A 393 7.21 -5.70 -5.06
C LEU A 393 8.51 -5.07 -5.55
N ASP A 394 9.65 -5.70 -5.27
CA ASP A 394 10.95 -5.19 -5.68
C ASP A 394 11.01 -5.00 -7.20
N LEU A 395 10.53 -5.98 -7.98
CA LEU A 395 10.51 -5.90 -9.44
C LEU A 395 9.64 -4.77 -10.00
N ILE A 396 8.48 -4.54 -9.38
CA ILE A 396 7.55 -3.46 -9.78
C ILE A 396 8.18 -2.10 -9.44
N ILE A 397 8.72 -1.95 -8.23
CA ILE A 397 9.37 -0.71 -7.77
C ILE A 397 10.59 -0.41 -8.64
N GLU A 398 11.45 -1.40 -8.92
CA GLU A 398 12.64 -1.26 -9.76
C GLU A 398 12.27 -0.77 -11.16
N THR A 399 11.31 -1.42 -11.82
CA THR A 399 10.82 -1.00 -13.14
C THR A 399 10.33 0.45 -13.13
N ILE A 400 9.64 0.87 -12.06
CA ILE A 400 9.17 2.25 -11.95
C ILE A 400 10.32 3.23 -11.72
N LEU A 401 11.23 2.94 -10.79
CA LEU A 401 12.36 3.82 -10.49
C LEU A 401 13.27 4.01 -11.72
N GLU A 402 13.45 2.97 -12.54
CA GLU A 402 14.29 3.01 -13.73
C GLU A 402 13.64 3.76 -14.91
N HIS A 403 12.34 3.59 -15.14
CA HIS A 403 11.68 4.05 -16.38
C HIS A 403 10.76 5.27 -16.23
N SER A 404 10.48 5.73 -15.01
CA SER A 404 9.50 6.82 -14.78
C SER A 404 10.03 8.24 -14.99
N GLY A 405 11.35 8.45 -14.94
CA GLY A 405 11.97 9.77 -15.05
C GLY A 405 11.38 10.81 -14.08
N LYS A 406 10.74 11.85 -14.63
CA LYS A 406 10.12 12.94 -13.85
C LYS A 406 8.60 12.78 -13.64
N ARG A 407 8.00 11.71 -14.17
CA ARG A 407 6.56 11.46 -14.09
C ARG A 407 6.08 11.46 -12.63
N LYS A 408 4.91 12.06 -12.39
CA LYS A 408 4.21 11.95 -11.11
C LYS A 408 3.52 10.58 -11.04
N ILE A 409 3.88 9.80 -10.02
CA ILE A 409 3.34 8.45 -9.82
C ILE A 409 2.79 8.34 -8.41
N ILE A 410 1.68 7.65 -8.26
CA ILE A 410 1.10 7.20 -7.00
C ILE A 410 1.00 5.69 -7.09
N PHE A 411 1.39 4.98 -6.04
CA PHE A 411 1.03 3.58 -5.88
C PHE A 411 -0.33 3.47 -5.18
N SER A 412 -1.16 2.54 -5.62
CA SER A 412 -2.36 2.14 -4.89
C SER A 412 -2.46 0.63 -4.75
N CYS A 413 -3.12 0.13 -3.70
CA CYS A 413 -3.32 -1.31 -3.50
C CYS A 413 -4.46 -1.58 -2.51
N PHE A 414 -5.23 -2.66 -2.71
CA PHE A 414 -6.22 -3.16 -1.75
C PHE A 414 -5.61 -3.97 -0.61
N HIS A 415 -4.41 -4.54 -0.81
CA HIS A 415 -3.74 -5.36 0.19
C HIS A 415 -2.96 -4.48 1.16
N PRO A 416 -3.35 -4.36 2.44
CA PRO A 416 -2.73 -3.37 3.31
C PRO A 416 -1.26 -3.69 3.60
N ASP A 417 -0.86 -4.96 3.68
CA ASP A 417 0.58 -5.28 3.85
C ASP A 417 1.44 -4.80 2.69
N ILE A 418 0.92 -4.82 1.45
CA ILE A 418 1.63 -4.29 0.29
C ILE A 418 1.77 -2.77 0.42
N CYS A 419 0.73 -2.06 0.86
CA CYS A 419 0.82 -0.63 1.11
C CYS A 419 1.92 -0.29 2.14
N THR A 420 1.98 -1.02 3.27
CA THR A 420 3.05 -0.86 4.26
C THR A 420 4.42 -1.17 3.65
N MET A 421 4.55 -2.26 2.90
CA MET A 421 5.81 -2.64 2.24
C MET A 421 6.26 -1.59 1.23
N LEU A 422 5.38 -1.06 0.39
CA LEU A 422 5.67 0.01 -0.57
C LEU A 422 6.16 1.27 0.15
N ARG A 423 5.57 1.62 1.30
CA ARG A 423 6.02 2.76 2.12
C ARG A 423 7.37 2.52 2.76
N LEU A 424 7.63 1.30 3.22
CA LEU A 424 8.89 0.93 3.86
C LEU A 424 10.03 0.72 2.83
N LYS A 425 9.74 0.31 1.60
CA LYS A 425 10.77 -0.03 0.60
C LYS A 425 11.30 1.16 -0.18
N GLN A 426 10.53 2.23 -0.34
CA GLN A 426 10.92 3.40 -1.13
C GLN A 426 10.38 4.71 -0.54
N ASN A 427 11.01 5.83 -0.91
CA ASN A 427 10.58 7.18 -0.50
C ASN A 427 10.18 8.08 -1.70
N ARG A 428 10.32 7.59 -2.93
CA ARG A 428 10.19 8.40 -4.13
C ARG A 428 8.74 8.74 -4.44
N TYR A 429 7.82 7.79 -4.31
CA TYR A 429 6.42 7.92 -4.70
C TYR A 429 5.48 7.68 -3.51
N PRO A 430 4.39 8.45 -3.41
CA PRO A 430 3.36 8.22 -2.40
C PRO A 430 2.60 6.92 -2.63
N VAL A 431 2.01 6.43 -1.55
CA VAL A 431 1.17 5.22 -1.51
C VAL A 431 -0.23 5.61 -1.02
N MET A 432 -1.25 5.11 -1.70
CA MET A 432 -2.67 5.25 -1.34
C MET A 432 -3.27 3.87 -1.06
N PHE A 433 -4.08 3.74 -0.02
CA PHE A 433 -4.75 2.48 0.29
C PHE A 433 -6.15 2.41 -0.34
N LEU A 434 -6.39 1.42 -1.18
CA LEU A 434 -7.70 1.15 -1.77
C LEU A 434 -8.58 0.43 -0.77
N THR A 435 -9.80 0.93 -0.56
CA THR A 435 -10.78 0.30 0.30
C THR A 435 -12.16 0.31 -0.33
N GLN A 436 -12.84 -0.84 -0.25
CA GLN A 436 -14.25 -0.95 -0.60
C GLN A 436 -15.18 -0.47 0.52
N GLY A 437 -14.64 -0.27 1.73
CA GLY A 437 -15.42 0.07 2.91
C GLY A 437 -16.54 -0.92 3.16
N VAL A 438 -17.72 -0.41 3.55
CA VAL A 438 -18.94 -1.21 3.63
C VAL A 438 -19.64 -1.21 2.27
N SER A 439 -19.65 -2.37 1.62
CA SER A 439 -20.28 -2.56 0.31
C SER A 439 -21.31 -3.67 0.34
N GLU A 440 -22.40 -3.48 -0.42
CA GLU A 440 -23.39 -4.53 -0.72
C GLU A 440 -23.10 -5.24 -2.05
N LEU A 441 -22.18 -4.70 -2.85
CA LEU A 441 -21.82 -5.21 -4.17
C LEU A 441 -20.79 -6.34 -4.10
N TRP A 442 -19.88 -6.27 -3.14
CA TRP A 442 -18.73 -7.16 -3.04
C TRP A 442 -18.66 -7.85 -1.68
N PRO A 443 -18.21 -9.12 -1.62
CA PRO A 443 -17.98 -9.78 -0.35
C PRO A 443 -16.91 -9.04 0.46
N PRO A 444 -17.03 -9.00 1.79
CA PRO A 444 -16.01 -8.39 2.63
C PRO A 444 -14.75 -9.26 2.69
N TYR A 445 -13.59 -8.61 2.64
CA TYR A 445 -12.32 -9.24 2.99
C TYR A 445 -12.25 -9.59 4.47
N GLU A 446 -11.37 -10.54 4.79
CA GLU A 446 -11.09 -10.97 6.16
C GLU A 446 -10.37 -9.91 6.97
N ASP A 447 -9.41 -9.20 6.35
CA ASP A 447 -8.55 -8.23 7.03
C ASP A 447 -9.35 -7.03 7.60
N GLN A 448 -9.26 -6.82 8.91
CA GLN A 448 -9.99 -5.75 9.60
C GLN A 448 -9.71 -4.35 9.02
N ARG A 449 -8.49 -4.11 8.50
CA ARG A 449 -8.07 -2.80 7.97
C ARG A 449 -8.87 -2.35 6.75
N THR A 450 -9.51 -3.29 6.04
CA THR A 450 -10.28 -3.00 4.82
C THR A 450 -11.78 -2.81 5.09
N THR A 451 -12.25 -3.04 6.32
CA THR A 451 -13.67 -3.25 6.59
C THR A 451 -14.54 -2.00 6.57
N THR A 452 -13.97 -0.83 6.89
CA THR A 452 -14.67 0.45 6.91
C THR A 452 -13.72 1.58 6.50
N ILE A 453 -14.26 2.73 6.10
CA ILE A 453 -13.43 3.93 5.85
C ILE A 453 -12.67 4.33 7.14
N ARG A 454 -13.30 4.21 8.31
CA ARG A 454 -12.64 4.46 9.60
C ARG A 454 -11.39 3.60 9.80
N HIS A 455 -11.47 2.29 9.59
CA HIS A 455 -10.29 1.42 9.70
C HIS A 455 -9.23 1.77 8.65
N ALA A 456 -9.64 2.12 7.42
CA ALA A 456 -8.72 2.56 6.38
C ALA A 456 -7.98 3.85 6.77
N VAL A 457 -8.66 4.81 7.42
CA VAL A 457 -8.05 6.05 7.91
C VAL A 457 -7.04 5.80 9.03
N LEU A 458 -7.43 5.00 10.03
CA LEU A 458 -6.55 4.68 11.16
C LEU A 458 -5.32 3.90 10.70
N TYR A 459 -5.52 2.90 9.84
CA TYR A 459 -4.43 2.15 9.21
C TYR A 459 -3.52 3.05 8.37
N SER A 460 -4.09 3.93 7.54
CA SER A 460 -3.29 4.80 6.67
C SER A 460 -2.44 5.79 7.48
N THR A 461 -2.97 6.24 8.61
CA THR A 461 -2.27 7.10 9.55
C THR A 461 -1.16 6.35 10.28
N ASN A 462 -1.42 5.11 10.71
CA ASN A 462 -0.45 4.22 11.34
C ASN A 462 0.73 3.87 10.43
N ALA A 463 0.43 3.52 9.17
CA ALA A 463 1.40 3.02 8.20
C ALA A 463 2.13 4.13 7.43
N ASP A 464 1.91 5.41 7.78
CA ASP A 464 2.58 6.55 7.17
C ASP A 464 2.32 6.73 5.66
N ILE A 465 1.20 6.19 5.15
CA ILE A 465 0.82 6.26 3.73
C ILE A 465 0.03 7.54 3.44
N LEU A 466 0.16 8.06 2.21
CA LEU A 466 -0.32 9.41 1.83
C LEU A 466 -1.82 9.58 2.04
N GLY A 467 -2.60 8.53 1.75
CA GLY A 467 -4.05 8.64 1.77
C GLY A 467 -4.79 7.37 1.40
N ILE A 468 -6.08 7.53 1.14
CA ILE A 468 -7.03 6.45 0.85
C ILE A 468 -7.77 6.67 -0.47
N ASN A 469 -8.08 5.57 -1.15
CA ASN A 469 -8.92 5.52 -2.36
C ASN A 469 -10.19 4.74 -2.00
N VAL A 470 -11.28 5.45 -1.73
CA VAL A 470 -12.52 4.87 -1.21
C VAL A 470 -13.52 4.55 -2.32
N HIS A 471 -14.26 3.44 -2.17
CA HIS A 471 -15.35 3.14 -3.09
C HIS A 471 -16.49 4.14 -2.92
N THR A 472 -16.99 4.66 -4.03
CA THR A 472 -17.98 5.74 -4.02
C THR A 472 -19.34 5.31 -3.45
N GLU A 473 -19.70 4.02 -3.49
CA GLU A 473 -20.94 3.53 -2.86
C GLU A 473 -21.02 3.89 -1.35
N ASP A 474 -19.93 3.67 -0.61
CA ASP A 474 -19.87 3.94 0.83
C ASP A 474 -19.92 5.46 1.10
N LEU A 475 -19.24 6.25 0.26
CA LEU A 475 -19.31 7.71 0.32
C LEU A 475 -20.70 8.27 0.00
N MET A 476 -21.43 7.68 -0.95
CA MET A 476 -22.77 8.13 -1.27
C MET A 476 -23.76 7.80 -0.16
N ARG A 477 -23.49 6.73 0.60
CA ARG A 477 -24.27 6.35 1.78
C ARG A 477 -24.04 7.32 2.94
N ASP A 478 -22.78 7.68 3.20
CA ASP A 478 -22.43 8.69 4.21
C ASP A 478 -21.22 9.55 3.78
N PRO A 479 -21.47 10.74 3.21
CA PRO A 479 -20.40 11.65 2.79
C PRO A 479 -19.57 12.22 3.95
N GLN A 480 -20.07 12.19 5.19
CA GLN A 480 -19.36 12.76 6.34
C GLN A 480 -18.09 11.96 6.67
N GLN A 481 -18.00 10.70 6.23
CA GLN A 481 -16.81 9.86 6.41
C GLN A 481 -15.54 10.48 5.78
N VAL A 482 -15.67 11.31 4.75
CA VAL A 482 -14.53 12.04 4.15
C VAL A 482 -13.87 12.96 5.17
N GLN A 483 -14.66 13.59 6.05
CA GLN A 483 -14.14 14.53 7.03
C GLN A 483 -13.14 13.87 7.99
N MET A 484 -13.38 12.61 8.37
CA MET A 484 -12.47 11.84 9.21
C MET A 484 -11.08 11.66 8.55
N ALA A 485 -11.05 11.41 7.25
CA ALA A 485 -9.80 11.29 6.51
C ALA A 485 -9.08 12.65 6.40
N LEU A 486 -9.84 13.72 6.15
CA LEU A 486 -9.28 15.09 6.08
C LEU A 486 -8.72 15.58 7.42
N GLU A 487 -9.35 15.21 8.54
CA GLU A 487 -8.87 15.52 9.91
C GLU A 487 -7.56 14.81 10.25
N HIS A 488 -7.37 13.59 9.75
CA HIS A 488 -6.08 12.89 9.77
C HIS A 488 -5.10 13.38 8.69
N ALA A 489 -5.50 14.41 7.94
CA ALA A 489 -4.75 15.01 6.84
C ALA A 489 -4.36 14.02 5.74
N LEU A 490 -5.20 13.04 5.48
CA LEU A 490 -5.02 12.10 4.39
C LEU A 490 -5.52 12.71 3.07
N ILE A 491 -4.83 12.36 1.99
CA ILE A 491 -5.34 12.59 0.63
C ILE A 491 -6.45 11.57 0.37
N VAL A 492 -7.52 12.00 -0.29
CA VAL A 492 -8.71 11.15 -0.50
C VAL A 492 -9.06 11.13 -1.96
N PHE A 493 -9.00 9.96 -2.58
CA PHE A 493 -9.56 9.72 -3.91
C PHE A 493 -10.80 8.84 -3.77
N CYS A 494 -11.64 8.81 -4.80
CA CYS A 494 -12.70 7.81 -4.91
C CYS A 494 -12.69 7.10 -6.25
N TRP A 495 -13.28 5.90 -6.27
CA TRP A 495 -13.46 5.05 -7.46
C TRP A 495 -14.82 4.34 -7.41
N GLY A 496 -15.31 3.87 -8.56
CA GLY A 496 -16.54 3.12 -8.68
C GLY A 496 -17.57 3.76 -9.62
N ASP A 497 -18.60 2.98 -9.99
CA ASP A 497 -19.51 3.32 -11.10
C ASP A 497 -20.29 4.63 -10.90
N HIS A 498 -20.54 5.02 -9.64
CA HIS A 498 -21.18 6.29 -9.32
C HIS A 498 -20.38 7.51 -9.80
N ASN A 499 -19.09 7.36 -10.05
CA ASN A 499 -18.25 8.43 -10.59
C ASN A 499 -18.51 8.69 -12.08
N ASN A 500 -19.15 7.76 -12.80
CA ASN A 500 -19.53 7.90 -14.20
C ASN A 500 -20.80 8.75 -14.38
N ASN A 501 -20.90 9.85 -13.62
CA ASN A 501 -22.01 10.79 -13.62
C ASN A 501 -21.52 12.20 -13.27
N GLN A 502 -21.88 13.17 -14.10
CA GLN A 502 -21.39 14.55 -13.98
C GLN A 502 -21.86 15.26 -12.69
N GLU A 503 -23.08 14.99 -12.22
CA GLU A 503 -23.60 15.57 -10.97
C GLU A 503 -22.88 14.98 -9.77
N ASN A 504 -22.65 13.67 -9.77
CA ASN A 504 -21.87 13.00 -8.73
C ASN A 504 -20.43 13.50 -8.71
N ILE A 505 -19.77 13.66 -9.87
CA ILE A 505 -18.41 14.24 -9.94
C ILE A 505 -18.38 15.63 -9.29
N LYS A 506 -19.35 16.51 -9.60
CA LYS A 506 -19.43 17.85 -9.00
C LYS A 506 -19.62 17.78 -7.48
N PHE A 507 -20.50 16.90 -7.03
CA PHE A 507 -20.74 16.67 -5.60
C PHE A 507 -19.49 16.17 -4.88
N LEU A 508 -18.82 15.15 -5.43
CA LEU A 508 -17.59 14.55 -4.92
C LEU A 508 -16.45 15.58 -4.82
N LYS A 509 -16.31 16.47 -5.80
CA LYS A 509 -15.36 17.60 -5.70
C LYS A 509 -15.75 18.59 -4.61
N SER A 510 -17.04 18.85 -4.42
CA SER A 510 -17.55 19.81 -3.42
C SER A 510 -17.33 19.37 -1.98
N ILE A 511 -17.31 18.05 -1.72
CA ILE A 511 -17.03 17.49 -0.38
C ILE A 511 -15.52 17.37 -0.07
N GLY A 512 -14.67 17.89 -0.95
CA GLY A 512 -13.23 18.02 -0.71
C GLY A 512 -12.36 16.86 -1.18
N LEU A 513 -12.84 16.01 -2.10
CA LEU A 513 -12.01 14.95 -2.67
C LEU A 513 -10.85 15.51 -3.52
N HIS A 514 -9.69 14.90 -3.37
CA HIS A 514 -8.46 15.29 -4.04
C HIS A 514 -8.35 14.67 -5.44
N GLY A 515 -8.93 13.49 -5.65
CA GLY A 515 -8.96 12.81 -6.95
C GLY A 515 -10.24 11.99 -7.14
N ILE A 516 -10.68 11.85 -8.39
CA ILE A 516 -11.84 11.05 -8.77
C ILE A 516 -11.42 10.17 -9.94
N ILE A 517 -11.53 8.86 -9.76
CA ILE A 517 -11.21 7.84 -10.75
C ILE A 517 -12.50 7.42 -11.45
N TYR A 518 -12.59 7.59 -12.77
CA TYR A 518 -13.80 7.28 -13.53
C TYR A 518 -13.52 6.95 -15.00
N ASP A 519 -14.50 6.32 -15.63
CA ASP A 519 -14.49 5.96 -17.04
C ASP A 519 -14.93 7.13 -17.91
N LYS A 520 -14.59 7.12 -19.21
CA LYS A 520 -15.13 8.07 -20.20
C LYS A 520 -14.94 9.53 -19.82
N ILE A 521 -13.71 9.90 -19.48
CA ILE A 521 -13.35 11.30 -19.22
C ILE A 521 -13.79 12.21 -20.37
N ASP A 522 -13.74 11.74 -21.61
CA ASP A 522 -14.18 12.45 -22.82
C ASP A 522 -15.67 12.82 -22.82
N VAL A 523 -16.50 12.05 -22.12
CA VAL A 523 -17.95 12.30 -22.02
C VAL A 523 -18.28 13.22 -20.84
N TYR A 524 -17.69 12.97 -19.67
CA TYR A 524 -18.08 13.64 -18.43
C TYR A 524 -17.28 14.92 -18.14
N ASN A 525 -16.15 15.11 -18.82
CA ASN A 525 -15.41 16.36 -18.75
C ASN A 525 -16.14 17.45 -19.54
N THR A 526 -16.43 18.57 -18.88
CA THR A 526 -17.18 19.69 -19.47
C THR A 526 -16.31 20.77 -20.07
N LYS A 527 -14.99 20.66 -19.93
CA LYS A 527 -14.07 21.66 -20.46
C LYS A 527 -13.84 21.39 -21.95
N VAL A 528 -14.06 22.42 -22.78
CA VAL A 528 -13.80 22.38 -24.24
C VAL A 528 -12.35 21.99 -24.55
N LYS A 529 -11.42 22.33 -23.67
CA LYS A 529 -10.04 21.82 -23.66
C LYS A 529 -9.56 21.76 -22.20
N LYS A 530 -9.43 20.56 -21.64
CA LYS A 530 -8.77 20.37 -20.34
C LYS A 530 -7.31 20.02 -20.58
N GLU A 531 -6.42 20.65 -19.83
CA GLU A 531 -5.01 20.30 -19.79
C GLU A 531 -4.68 19.77 -18.39
N SER A 532 -3.84 18.75 -18.32
CA SER A 532 -3.39 18.15 -17.05
C SER A 532 -2.78 19.23 -16.15
N VAL A 533 -3.09 19.19 -14.86
CA VAL A 533 -2.51 20.10 -13.86
C VAL A 533 -0.98 20.05 -13.90
N PHE A 534 -0.38 18.88 -14.11
CA PHE A 534 1.08 18.74 -14.19
C PHE A 534 1.67 19.41 -15.42
N LEU A 535 0.95 19.41 -16.55
CA LEU A 535 1.37 20.11 -17.78
C LEU A 535 1.29 21.64 -17.62
N CYS A 536 0.26 22.13 -16.92
CA CYS A 536 0.15 23.56 -16.59
C CYS A 536 1.34 24.00 -15.73
N GLU A 537 1.65 23.24 -14.67
CA GLU A 537 2.78 23.53 -13.79
C GLU A 537 4.13 23.51 -14.49
N GLU A 538 4.37 22.58 -15.41
CA GLU A 538 5.64 22.57 -16.17
C GLU A 538 5.81 23.80 -17.05
N ARG A 539 4.73 24.31 -17.65
CA ARG A 539 4.78 25.55 -18.43
C ARG A 539 5.00 26.77 -17.55
N GLU A 540 4.35 26.81 -16.38
CA GLU A 540 4.55 27.88 -15.39
C GLU A 540 5.96 27.88 -14.81
N ALA A 541 6.56 26.70 -14.59
CA ALA A 541 7.96 26.55 -14.19
C ALA A 541 8.95 26.91 -15.32
N GLY A 542 8.48 27.01 -16.56
CA GLY A 542 9.24 27.29 -17.78
C GLY A 542 9.23 28.75 -18.26
N ILE A 543 9.01 29.73 -17.38
CA ILE A 543 9.16 31.15 -17.76
C ILE A 543 10.63 31.44 -18.12
N ASN A 544 10.82 31.77 -19.41
CA ASN A 544 12.03 32.12 -20.17
C ASN A 544 12.83 30.97 -20.81
N SER A 545 12.18 30.18 -21.67
CA SER A 545 12.86 29.51 -22.80
C SER A 545 12.47 30.09 -24.18
N ASN A 546 12.30 31.41 -24.28
CA ASN A 546 12.29 32.12 -25.56
C ASN A 546 13.26 33.31 -25.49
N GLY A 547 14.53 33.02 -25.75
CA GLY A 547 15.48 34.03 -26.22
C GLY A 547 15.08 34.50 -27.61
N THR A 548 14.19 35.48 -27.66
CA THR A 548 13.96 36.32 -28.84
C THR A 548 13.94 37.76 -28.36
N THR A 549 15.11 38.38 -28.39
CA THR A 549 15.24 39.84 -28.47
C THR A 549 14.56 40.29 -29.74
N SER A 550 13.37 40.88 -29.62
CA SER A 550 12.77 41.69 -30.67
C SER A 550 12.63 43.13 -30.16
N ASP A 551 13.76 43.79 -29.94
CA ASP A 551 13.78 45.26 -29.92
C ASP A 551 13.91 45.74 -31.37
N MET A 552 12.76 45.97 -31.99
CA MET A 552 12.67 46.84 -33.15
C MET A 552 12.81 48.29 -32.67
N GLN A 553 13.89 48.93 -33.14
CA GLN A 553 13.99 50.32 -33.56
C GLN A 553 13.00 51.33 -32.94
N GLU A 554 13.53 52.19 -32.07
CA GLU A 554 13.27 53.63 -32.17
C GLU A 554 14.59 54.38 -32.36
N THR A 555 14.87 54.70 -33.63
CA THR A 555 15.67 55.85 -33.99
C THR A 555 14.97 57.11 -33.53
N ASN A 556 15.60 57.93 -32.70
CA ASN A 556 15.37 59.38 -32.73
C ASN A 556 16.66 60.15 -32.48
N HIS A 557 16.98 60.96 -33.49
CA HIS A 557 17.94 62.05 -33.45
C HIS A 557 17.61 63.05 -32.34
N SER A 558 18.62 63.45 -31.56
CA SER A 558 19.13 64.83 -31.45
C SER A 558 20.19 64.90 -30.35
#